data_AF-A0A9E0IVC6-F1
#
_entry.id   AF-A0A9E0IVC6-F1
#
_cell.length_a   1.000
_cell.length_b   1.000
_cell.length_c   1.000
_cell.angle_alpha   90.00
_cell.angle_beta   90.00
_cell.angle_gamma   90.00
#
_symmetry.space_group_name_H-M   'P 1'
#
loop_
_entity.id
_entity.type
_entity.pdbx_description
1 polymer ?
#
loop_
_entity_poly.entity_id
_entity_poly.type
_entity_poly.pdbx_seq_one_letter_code
_entity_poly.pdbx_strand_id
1 'polypeptide(L)'
;MRIAILLLACAPLACGPIEYVGQVTRRATSEVEAARAVDAAKHAPYWWTRAVEYLHQARVEAAAADFQAANRFGRLAAEAAVQARADALAAVGAGPATPTPTPTPTPAPAAPSPPAPGLDRGDDDLPPLGGGR
;
A
#
# COMPACT_ATOMS: atom_id res chain seq x y z
N MET A 1 -37.39 -22.93 18.70
CA MET A 1 -37.31 -21.45 18.63
C MET A 1 -35.99 -20.85 19.14
N ARG A 2 -35.22 -21.50 20.03
CA ARG A 2 -33.90 -21.02 20.48
C ARG A 2 -32.80 -21.05 19.40
N ILE A 3 -32.86 -22.01 18.48
CA ILE A 3 -31.87 -22.19 17.39
C ILE A 3 -31.99 -21.07 16.33
N ALA A 4 -33.19 -20.54 16.09
CA ALA A 4 -33.41 -19.45 15.12
C ALA A 4 -32.82 -18.11 15.58
N ILE A 5 -32.73 -17.88 16.90
CA ILE A 5 -32.15 -16.67 17.49
C ILE A 5 -30.60 -16.74 17.45
N LEU A 6 -30.02 -17.94 17.55
CA LEU A 6 -28.57 -18.16 17.47
C LEU A 6 -28.00 -17.94 16.06
N LEU A 7 -28.78 -18.21 15.00
CA LEU A 7 -28.37 -17.91 13.62
C LEU A 7 -28.49 -16.41 13.26
N LEU A 8 -29.42 -15.70 13.90
CA LEU A 8 -29.68 -14.27 13.63
C LEU A 8 -28.64 -13.34 14.30
N ALA A 9 -27.91 -13.83 15.31
CA ALA A 9 -26.83 -13.09 15.97
C ALA A 9 -25.49 -13.11 15.20
N CYS A 10 -25.35 -14.00 14.18
CA CYS A 10 -24.17 -14.05 13.30
C CYS A 10 -24.32 -13.16 12.06
N ALA A 11 -25.20 -12.15 12.12
CA ALA A 11 -25.37 -11.15 11.09
C ALA A 11 -24.68 -9.82 11.45
N PRO A 12 -23.35 -9.75 11.73
CA PRO A 12 -22.70 -8.49 11.47
C PRO A 12 -22.66 -8.34 9.96
N LEU A 13 -23.54 -7.48 9.44
CA LEU A 13 -23.38 -6.92 8.12
C LEU A 13 -21.95 -6.35 8.02
N ALA A 14 -21.21 -6.72 6.97
CA ALA A 14 -19.96 -6.08 6.53
C ALA A 14 -18.61 -6.48 7.20
N CYS A 15 -18.39 -7.74 7.58
CA CYS A 15 -17.03 -8.23 7.88
C CYS A 15 -16.13 -8.33 6.62
N GLY A 16 -15.67 -7.23 6.04
CA GLY A 16 -14.57 -7.18 5.04
C GLY A 16 -15.00 -6.92 3.57
N PRO A 17 -15.74 -7.82 2.89
CA PRO A 17 -16.00 -7.73 1.44
C PRO A 17 -16.84 -6.52 1.00
N ILE A 18 -17.88 -6.15 1.76
CA ILE A 18 -18.72 -4.99 1.42
C ILE A 18 -17.91 -3.69 1.55
N GLU A 19 -17.12 -3.58 2.62
CA GLU A 19 -16.20 -2.46 2.80
C GLU A 19 -15.13 -2.44 1.69
N TYR A 20 -14.64 -3.59 1.22
CA TYR A 20 -13.73 -3.67 0.08
C TYR A 20 -14.30 -3.06 -1.20
N VAL A 21 -15.57 -3.34 -1.50
CA VAL A 21 -16.22 -2.73 -2.66
C VAL A 21 -16.28 -1.20 -2.51
N GLY A 22 -16.64 -0.69 -1.34
CA GLY A 22 -16.68 0.75 -1.09
C GLY A 22 -15.30 1.41 -1.08
N GLN A 23 -14.34 0.78 -0.42
CA GLN A 23 -13.03 1.35 -0.14
C GLN A 23 -12.06 1.18 -1.30
N VAL A 24 -11.79 -0.05 -1.75
CA VAL A 24 -10.79 -0.32 -2.78
C VAL A 24 -11.35 -0.06 -4.18
N THR A 25 -12.55 -0.60 -4.44
CA THR A 25 -13.11 -0.58 -5.81
C THR A 25 -13.66 0.80 -6.18
N ARG A 26 -14.28 1.51 -5.23
CA ARG A 26 -14.78 2.87 -5.48
C ARG A 26 -13.77 3.93 -5.09
N ARG A 27 -13.54 4.14 -3.78
CA ARG A 27 -12.79 5.30 -3.27
C ARG A 27 -11.32 5.32 -3.69
N ALA A 28 -10.56 4.27 -3.40
CA ALA A 28 -9.12 4.24 -3.67
C ALA A 28 -8.84 4.34 -5.17
N THR A 29 -9.60 3.59 -5.98
CA THR A 29 -9.51 3.66 -7.44
C THR A 29 -9.85 5.06 -7.95
N SER A 30 -10.94 5.70 -7.47
CA SER A 30 -11.30 7.05 -7.91
C SER A 30 -10.26 8.11 -7.53
N GLU A 31 -9.66 8.02 -6.33
CA GLU A 31 -8.63 8.99 -5.91
C GLU A 31 -7.34 8.82 -6.71
N VAL A 32 -6.92 7.58 -7.01
CA VAL A 32 -5.76 7.32 -7.88
C VAL A 32 -5.99 7.88 -9.28
N GLU A 33 -7.18 7.68 -9.86
CA GLU A 33 -7.51 8.27 -11.16
C GLU A 33 -7.58 9.80 -11.11
N ALA A 34 -8.10 10.39 -10.02
CA ALA A 34 -8.09 11.83 -9.82
C ALA A 34 -6.67 12.40 -9.71
N ALA A 35 -5.75 11.69 -9.05
CA ALA A 35 -4.33 12.06 -9.00
C ALA A 35 -3.65 11.91 -10.38
N ARG A 36 -3.99 10.86 -11.13
CA ARG A 36 -3.49 10.66 -12.50
C ARG A 36 -3.90 11.81 -13.41
N ALA A 37 -5.14 12.29 -13.30
CA ALA A 37 -5.69 13.36 -14.14
C ALA A 37 -4.96 14.71 -14.01
N VAL A 38 -4.17 14.90 -12.95
CA VAL A 38 -3.35 16.11 -12.72
C VAL A 38 -1.85 15.84 -12.90
N ASP A 39 -1.49 14.78 -13.64
CA ASP A 39 -0.11 14.37 -13.89
C ASP A 39 0.70 14.19 -12.60
N ALA A 40 0.09 13.62 -11.54
CA ALA A 40 0.77 13.40 -10.27
C ALA A 40 2.03 12.52 -10.37
N ALA A 41 2.11 11.66 -11.40
CA ALA A 41 3.33 10.89 -11.68
C ALA A 41 4.54 11.80 -11.96
N LYS A 42 4.32 12.95 -12.62
CA LYS A 42 5.36 13.92 -12.95
C LYS A 42 5.63 14.88 -11.80
N HIS A 43 4.56 15.34 -11.15
CA HIS A 43 4.64 16.44 -10.19
C HIS A 43 4.78 15.98 -8.73
N ALA A 44 4.36 14.76 -8.40
CA ALA A 44 4.40 14.18 -7.06
C ALA A 44 4.79 12.68 -7.10
N PRO A 45 5.97 12.33 -7.66
CA PRO A 45 6.32 10.95 -7.98
C PRO A 45 6.34 10.00 -6.78
N TYR A 46 6.72 10.51 -5.60
CA TYR A 46 6.76 9.73 -4.36
C TYR A 46 5.36 9.25 -3.95
N TRP A 47 4.43 10.20 -3.76
CA TRP A 47 3.08 9.89 -3.34
C TRP A 47 2.29 9.15 -4.41
N TRP A 48 2.53 9.45 -5.69
CA TRP A 48 1.95 8.72 -6.80
C TRP A 48 2.33 7.24 -6.77
N THR A 49 3.62 6.93 -6.68
CA THR A 49 4.11 5.55 -6.64
C THR A 49 3.53 4.80 -5.45
N ARG A 50 3.55 5.43 -4.26
CA ARG A 50 2.93 4.87 -3.06
C ARG A 50 1.44 4.53 -3.28
N ALA A 51 0.70 5.40 -3.93
CA ALA A 51 -0.74 5.20 -4.16
C ALA A 51 -1.01 4.02 -5.09
N VAL A 52 -0.27 3.90 -6.21
CA VAL A 52 -0.46 2.81 -7.17
C VAL A 52 -0.02 1.46 -6.61
N GLU A 53 1.09 1.41 -5.88
CA GLU A 53 1.60 0.17 -5.28
C GLU A 53 0.66 -0.34 -4.18
N TYR A 54 0.13 0.54 -3.33
CA TYR A 54 -0.86 0.12 -2.34
C TYR A 54 -2.19 -0.29 -2.97
N LEU A 55 -2.63 0.36 -4.05
CA LEU A 55 -3.83 -0.09 -4.76
C LEU A 55 -3.61 -1.44 -5.43
N HIS A 56 -2.42 -1.69 -5.96
CA HIS A 56 -2.03 -2.99 -6.49
C HIS A 56 -2.05 -4.06 -5.39
N GLN A 57 -1.37 -3.82 -4.27
CA GLN A 57 -1.36 -4.75 -3.14
C GLN A 57 -2.77 -5.01 -2.60
N ALA A 58 -3.62 -3.98 -2.49
CA ALA A 58 -5.01 -4.16 -2.06
C ALA A 58 -5.77 -5.16 -2.96
N ARG A 59 -5.48 -5.17 -4.27
CA ARG A 59 -6.09 -6.11 -5.22
C ARG A 59 -5.50 -7.52 -5.09
N VAL A 60 -4.20 -7.64 -4.78
CA VAL A 60 -3.55 -8.93 -4.48
C VAL A 60 -4.18 -9.57 -3.25
N GLU A 61 -4.34 -8.82 -2.15
CA GLU A 61 -4.96 -9.34 -0.92
C GLU A 61 -6.43 -9.71 -1.13
N ALA A 62 -7.18 -8.90 -1.89
CA ALA A 62 -8.56 -9.21 -2.23
C ALA A 62 -8.68 -10.49 -3.07
N ALA A 63 -7.73 -10.74 -3.98
CA ALA A 63 -7.66 -11.99 -4.73
C ALA A 63 -7.36 -13.20 -3.83
N ALA A 64 -6.63 -13.01 -2.73
CA ALA A 64 -6.40 -13.99 -1.68
C ALA A 64 -7.56 -14.10 -0.66
N ALA A 65 -8.66 -13.38 -0.87
CA ALA A 65 -9.80 -13.27 0.04
C ALA A 65 -9.48 -12.64 1.42
N ASP A 66 -8.32 -12.01 1.61
CA ASP A 66 -8.02 -11.20 2.78
C ASP A 66 -8.55 -9.76 2.60
N PHE A 67 -9.86 -9.62 2.78
CA PHE A 67 -10.53 -8.32 2.61
C PHE A 67 -10.13 -7.30 3.69
N GLN A 68 -9.68 -7.74 4.86
CA GLN A 68 -9.23 -6.83 5.92
C GLN A 68 -7.89 -6.20 5.54
N ALA A 69 -6.95 -6.99 5.03
CA ALA A 69 -5.70 -6.47 4.47
C ALA A 69 -5.97 -5.59 3.24
N ALA A 70 -6.84 -6.02 2.33
CA ALA A 70 -7.23 -5.24 1.17
C ALA A 70 -7.77 -3.85 1.56
N ASN A 71 -8.63 -3.77 2.58
CA ASN A 71 -9.19 -2.51 3.07
C ASN A 71 -8.12 -1.59 3.69
N ARG A 72 -7.17 -2.15 4.44
CA ARG A 72 -6.04 -1.38 5.00
C ARG A 72 -5.20 -0.75 3.89
N PHE A 73 -4.79 -1.55 2.90
CA PHE A 73 -4.03 -1.03 1.76
C PHE A 73 -4.84 -0.06 0.90
N GLY A 74 -6.13 -0.30 0.70
CA GLY A 74 -7.02 0.62 -0.01
C GLY A 74 -7.13 2.00 0.66
N ARG A 75 -7.07 2.06 1.99
CA ARG A 75 -7.05 3.33 2.73
C ARG A 75 -5.75 4.09 2.55
N LEU A 76 -4.62 3.38 2.67
CA LEU A 76 -3.28 3.93 2.41
C LEU A 76 -3.14 4.43 0.97
N ALA A 77 -3.70 3.71 0.00
CA ALA A 77 -3.73 4.10 -1.40
C ALA A 77 -4.52 5.40 -1.60
N ALA A 78 -5.72 5.50 -1.01
CA ALA A 78 -6.54 6.70 -1.10
C ALA A 78 -5.87 7.92 -0.44
N GLU A 79 -5.29 7.75 0.75
CA GLU A 79 -4.56 8.81 1.44
C GLU A 79 -3.36 9.30 0.62
N ALA A 80 -2.56 8.37 0.09
CA ALA A 80 -1.43 8.70 -0.76
C ALA A 80 -1.86 9.39 -2.07
N ALA A 81 -2.96 8.95 -2.68
CA ALA A 81 -3.49 9.58 -3.90
C ALA A 81 -3.98 11.02 -3.65
N VAL A 82 -4.63 11.28 -2.52
CA VAL A 82 -5.04 12.63 -2.11
C VAL A 82 -3.82 13.53 -1.94
N GLN A 83 -2.76 13.05 -1.28
CA GLN A 83 -1.50 13.79 -1.14
C GLN A 83 -0.83 14.04 -2.50
N ALA A 84 -0.75 13.01 -3.35
CA ALA A 84 -0.17 13.12 -4.68
C ALA A 84 -0.90 14.18 -5.53
N ARG A 85 -2.24 14.21 -5.46
CA ARG A 85 -3.06 15.21 -6.15
C ARG A 85 -2.81 16.61 -5.62
N ALA A 86 -2.76 16.77 -4.29
CA ALA A 86 -2.51 18.06 -3.66
C ALA A 86 -1.13 18.63 -4.05
N ASP A 87 -0.08 17.82 -3.95
CA ASP A 87 1.28 18.19 -4.31
C ASP A 87 1.40 18.52 -5.80
N ALA A 88 0.73 17.74 -6.67
CA ALA A 88 0.73 17.98 -8.10
C ALA A 88 0.10 19.33 -8.46
N LEU A 89 -1.06 19.65 -7.86
CA LEU A 89 -1.73 20.93 -8.06
C LEU A 89 -0.89 22.10 -7.52
N ALA A 90 -0.21 21.92 -6.38
CA ALA A 90 0.68 22.92 -5.83
C ALA A 90 1.89 23.20 -6.75
N ALA A 91 2.48 22.16 -7.34
CA ALA A 91 3.60 22.28 -8.27
C ALA A 91 3.22 23.04 -9.55
N VAL A 92 1.98 22.87 -10.05
CA VAL A 92 1.48 23.63 -11.21
C VAL A 92 1.34 25.12 -10.87
N GLY A 93 0.91 25.46 -9.64
CA GLY A 93 0.75 26.85 -9.20
C GLY A 93 2.06 27.55 -8.83
N ALA A 94 3.12 26.82 -8.48
CA ALA A 94 4.37 27.38 -7.98
C ALA A 94 5.31 27.95 -9.07
N GLY A 95 5.02 27.73 -10.36
CA GLY A 95 5.98 28.02 -11.44
C GLY A 95 7.27 27.20 -11.31
N PRO A 96 8.28 27.38 -12.18
CA PRO A 96 9.54 26.67 -12.07
C PRO A 96 10.32 27.18 -10.85
N ALA A 97 10.02 26.65 -9.67
CA ALA A 97 10.87 26.80 -8.51
C ALA A 97 12.22 26.17 -8.87
N THR A 98 13.27 27.00 -8.84
CA THR A 98 14.67 26.57 -8.90
C THR A 98 14.84 25.35 -7.99
N PRO A 99 15.43 24.24 -8.46
CA PRO A 99 15.59 23.06 -7.61
C PRO A 99 16.43 23.47 -6.39
N THR A 100 15.81 23.48 -5.21
CA THR A 100 16.53 23.50 -3.95
C THR A 100 17.48 22.30 -3.98
N PRO A 101 18.80 22.48 -3.83
CA PRO A 101 19.72 21.37 -3.85
C PRO A 101 19.31 20.36 -2.80
N THR A 102 19.19 19.09 -3.22
CA THR A 102 19.17 17.93 -2.32
C THR A 102 20.24 18.15 -1.24
N PRO A 103 19.92 18.07 0.06
CA PRO A 103 20.98 18.01 1.05
C PRO A 103 21.83 16.79 0.70
N THR A 104 23.07 17.03 0.29
CA THR A 104 24.09 15.99 0.14
C THR A 104 23.99 15.08 1.35
N PRO A 105 23.83 13.75 1.20
CA PRO A 105 23.94 12.86 2.35
C PRO A 105 25.31 13.11 2.95
N THR A 106 25.35 13.70 4.14
CA THR A 106 26.56 13.75 4.96
C THR A 106 27.10 12.32 4.99
N PRO A 107 28.34 12.05 4.55
CA PRO A 107 28.87 10.70 4.63
C PRO A 107 28.84 10.29 6.10
N ALA A 108 28.03 9.28 6.39
CA ALA A 108 28.05 8.60 7.68
C ALA A 108 29.48 8.10 7.92
N PRO A 109 30.03 8.22 9.14
CA PRO A 109 31.34 7.66 9.45
C PRO A 109 31.37 6.19 9.04
N ALA A 110 32.39 5.80 8.27
CA ALA A 110 32.55 4.45 7.74
C ALA A 110 32.48 3.43 8.89
N ALA A 111 31.37 2.71 8.97
CA ALA A 111 31.31 1.47 9.74
C ALA A 111 32.27 0.46 9.08
N PRO A 112 33.02 -0.33 9.86
CA PRO A 112 33.92 -1.32 9.31
C PRO A 112 33.14 -2.36 8.49
N SER A 113 33.65 -2.65 7.30
CA SER A 113 33.10 -3.64 6.36
C SER A 113 32.87 -5.00 7.05
N PRO A 114 31.75 -5.68 6.78
CA PRO A 114 31.59 -7.07 7.20
C PRO A 114 32.57 -7.97 6.43
N PRO A 115 33.16 -9.00 7.06
CA PRO A 115 33.98 -9.98 6.35
C PRO A 115 33.12 -10.79 5.36
N ALA A 116 33.72 -11.11 4.21
CA ALA A 116 33.14 -11.94 3.15
C ALA A 116 32.71 -13.33 3.66
N PRO A 117 31.72 -13.98 3.02
CA PRO A 117 31.02 -15.13 3.56
C PRO A 117 31.88 -16.39 3.57
N GLY A 118 32.00 -17.00 4.75
CA GLY A 118 32.46 -18.38 4.87
C GLY A 118 31.36 -19.34 4.41
N LEU A 119 31.66 -20.15 3.41
CA LEU A 119 30.97 -21.40 3.11
C LEU A 119 31.06 -22.30 4.35
N ASP A 120 29.94 -22.53 5.03
CA ASP A 120 29.73 -23.80 5.74
C ASP A 120 28.27 -24.24 5.64
N ARG A 121 28.14 -25.54 5.49
CA ARG A 121 27.00 -26.34 5.08
C ARG A 121 26.13 -26.66 6.29
N GLY A 122 24.81 -26.56 6.15
CA GLY A 122 23.84 -26.99 7.16
C GLY A 122 22.46 -27.09 6.52
N ASP A 123 22.19 -28.24 5.92
CA ASP A 123 20.94 -28.65 5.25
C ASP A 123 19.78 -29.00 6.24
N ASP A 124 19.68 -28.34 7.39
CA ASP A 124 18.69 -28.71 8.42
C ASP A 124 17.97 -27.47 8.96
N ASP A 125 17.00 -26.94 8.20
CA ASP A 125 15.80 -26.24 8.74
C ASP A 125 14.99 -25.61 7.59
N LEU A 126 14.47 -26.44 6.67
CA LEU A 126 13.40 -26.04 5.77
C LEU A 126 12.05 -26.28 6.49
N PRO A 127 11.28 -25.24 6.87
CA PRO A 127 9.93 -25.45 7.36
C PRO A 127 9.06 -25.99 6.21
N PRO A 128 8.19 -26.99 6.46
CA PRO A 128 7.43 -27.63 5.39
C PRO A 128 6.47 -26.64 4.74
N LEU A 129 6.65 -26.44 3.44
CA LEU A 129 5.67 -25.85 2.55
C LEU A 129 4.50 -26.85 2.41
N GLY A 130 3.35 -26.51 2.97
CA GLY A 130 2.06 -27.08 2.60
C GLY A 130 1.46 -28.09 3.61
N GLY A 131 0.33 -27.70 4.20
CA GLY A 131 -0.56 -28.61 4.92
C GLY A 131 -1.92 -27.94 5.07
N GLY A 132 -2.84 -28.28 4.18
CA GLY A 132 -4.12 -27.61 4.04
C GLY A 132 -5.02 -27.65 5.28
N ARG A 133 -5.88 -26.64 5.36
CA ARG A 133 -7.29 -26.75 5.78
C ARG A 133 -8.02 -25.46 5.47
#